data_AF-A0A0B4GMB2-F1
#
_entry.id   AF-A0A0B4GMB2-F1
#
_cell.length_a   1.000
_cell.length_b   1.000
_cell.length_c   1.000
_cell.angle_alpha   90.00
_cell.angle_beta   90.00
_cell.angle_gamma   90.00
#
_symmetry.space_group_name_H-M   'P 1'
#
loop_
_entity.id
_entity.type
_entity.pdbx_description
1 polymer ?
#
loop_
_entity_poly.entity_id
_entity_poly.type
_entity_poly.pdbx_seq_one_letter_code
_entity_poly.pdbx_strand_id
1 'polypeptide(L)'
;MVINPRQSSEGLIHVYRFHDDDRSLEFIHKTKVEEPPTALLSFEGRLLAGIAKTLRTYDLGMRQLLRKAQADISPQHIVSLQSQGFQIVVGDVQHGMTMVVYNPVSNKRMAPLTGFNEWHTCLSRYTDNHLQDELSCWWAGCFAMEWIAEDH
;
A
#
# COMPACT_ATOMS: atom_id res chain seq x y z
N MET A 1 -32.06 7.66 10.59
CA MET A 1 -30.63 7.54 10.18
C MET A 1 -30.58 6.49 9.09
N VAL A 2 -30.41 6.89 7.82
CA VAL A 2 -30.26 5.95 6.71
C VAL A 2 -28.79 5.56 6.66
N ILE A 3 -28.49 4.33 7.05
CA ILE A 3 -27.16 3.74 6.88
C ILE A 3 -27.09 3.33 5.41
N ASN A 4 -26.29 4.03 4.60
CA ASN A 4 -25.99 3.59 3.24
C ASN A 4 -24.77 2.66 3.33
N PRO A 5 -24.95 1.32 3.31
CA PRO A 5 -23.81 0.42 3.28
C PRO A 5 -22.99 0.68 2.02
N ARG A 6 -21.67 0.64 2.12
CA ARG A 6 -20.81 0.76 0.93
C ARG A 6 -21.13 -0.41 0.00
N GLN A 7 -21.64 -0.11 -1.19
CA GLN A 7 -21.82 -1.08 -2.27
C GLN A 7 -20.88 -0.68 -3.39
N SER A 8 -19.86 -1.51 -3.62
CA SER A 8 -19.01 -1.38 -4.80
C SER A 8 -19.34 -2.50 -5.77
N SER A 9 -19.64 -2.16 -7.02
CA SER A 9 -20.04 -3.13 -8.03
C SER A 9 -18.86 -3.95 -8.56
N GLU A 10 -17.75 -3.30 -8.92
CA GLU A 10 -16.51 -3.93 -9.40
C GLU A 10 -15.33 -2.96 -9.18
N GLY A 11 -14.12 -3.48 -9.00
CA GLY A 11 -12.89 -2.69 -9.03
C GLY A 11 -12.04 -2.99 -10.27
N LEU A 12 -11.21 -2.03 -10.67
CA LEU A 12 -10.32 -2.16 -11.84
C LEU A 12 -8.91 -1.69 -11.47
N ILE A 13 -7.92 -2.51 -11.76
CA ILE A 13 -6.50 -2.14 -11.68
C ILE A 13 -5.99 -1.93 -13.09
N HIS A 14 -5.56 -0.71 -13.39
CA HIS A 14 -4.95 -0.33 -14.66
C HIS A 14 -3.43 -0.31 -14.50
N VAL A 15 -2.72 -1.01 -15.38
CA VAL A 15 -1.26 -1.03 -15.40
C VAL A 15 -0.79 -0.20 -16.57
N TYR A 16 0.07 0.77 -16.28
CA TYR A 16 0.70 1.64 -17.27
C TYR A 16 2.21 1.41 -17.27
N ARG A 17 2.82 1.52 -18.45
CA ARG A 17 4.25 1.58 -18.64
C ARG A 17 4.64 3.00 -18.97
N PHE A 18 5.66 3.52 -18.30
CA PHE A 18 6.29 4.78 -18.65
C PHE A 18 7.15 4.58 -19.89
N HIS A 19 6.99 5.45 -20.88
CA HIS A 19 7.75 5.47 -22.12
C HIS A 19 8.27 6.91 -22.37
N ASP A 20 9.51 7.01 -22.86
CA ASP A 20 10.21 8.24 -23.25
C ASP A 20 10.24 9.33 -22.15
N ASP A 21 11.27 9.28 -21.30
CA ASP A 21 11.60 10.29 -20.26
C ASP A 21 10.37 10.81 -19.48
N ASP A 22 9.50 9.88 -19.04
CA ASP A 22 8.26 10.13 -18.28
C ASP A 22 7.19 11.00 -18.95
N ARG A 23 7.28 11.26 -20.26
CA ARG A 23 6.31 12.10 -20.97
C ARG A 23 5.11 11.34 -21.52
N SER A 24 5.20 10.02 -21.64
CA SER A 24 4.12 9.21 -22.18
C SER A 24 3.80 7.97 -21.34
N LEU A 25 2.51 7.72 -21.16
CA LEU A 25 1.97 6.56 -20.46
C LEU A 25 1.33 5.61 -21.46
N GLU A 26 1.92 4.42 -21.59
CA GLU A 26 1.37 3.36 -22.42
C GLU A 26 0.50 2.43 -21.56
N PHE A 27 -0.75 2.25 -21.96
CA PHE A 27 -1.66 1.32 -21.28
C PHE A 27 -1.30 -0.13 -21.63
N ILE A 28 -1.01 -0.96 -20.62
CA ILE A 28 -0.67 -2.38 -20.81
C ILE A 28 -1.93 -3.24 -20.76
N HIS A 29 -2.58 -3.28 -19.59
CA HIS A 29 -3.75 -4.11 -19.36
C HIS A 29 -4.59 -3.61 -18.19
N LYS A 30 -5.86 -4.04 -18.17
CA LYS A 30 -6.82 -3.82 -17.10
C LYS A 30 -7.14 -5.16 -16.44
N THR A 31 -7.03 -5.21 -15.11
CA THR A 31 -7.43 -6.38 -14.33
C THR A 31 -8.69 -6.05 -13.55
N LYS A 32 -9.75 -6.84 -13.75
CA LYS A 32 -10.97 -6.74 -12.96
C LYS A 32 -10.76 -7.40 -11.60
N VAL A 33 -11.22 -6.73 -10.56
CA VAL A 33 -11.23 -7.23 -9.18
C VAL A 33 -12.63 -7.06 -8.58
N GLU A 34 -12.92 -7.83 -7.55
CA GLU A 34 -14.26 -7.89 -6.92
C GLU A 34 -14.66 -6.53 -6.30
N GLU A 35 -13.73 -5.90 -5.60
CA GLU A 35 -13.93 -4.61 -4.93
C GLU A 35 -12.80 -3.64 -5.30
N PRO A 36 -13.02 -2.32 -5.23
CA PRO A 36 -12.00 -1.33 -5.53
C PRO A 36 -10.81 -1.49 -4.58
N PRO A 37 -9.57 -1.56 -5.10
CA PRO A 37 -8.38 -1.61 -4.26
C PRO A 37 -8.16 -0.24 -3.63
N THR A 38 -8.19 -0.18 -2.30
CA THR A 38 -7.99 1.07 -1.54
C THR A 38 -6.52 1.41 -1.36
N ALA A 39 -5.67 0.38 -1.30
CA ALA A 39 -4.26 0.51 -1.00
C ALA A 39 -3.45 -0.34 -1.97
N LEU A 40 -2.41 0.26 -2.55
CA LEU A 40 -1.45 -0.38 -3.43
C LEU A 40 -0.04 -0.10 -2.92
N LEU A 41 0.81 -1.12 -2.89
CA LEU A 41 2.17 -1.04 -2.39
C LEU A 41 3.09 -1.94 -3.21
N SER A 42 4.27 -1.45 -3.57
CA SER A 42 5.33 -2.28 -4.14
C SER A 42 6.02 -3.10 -3.05
N PHE A 43 6.08 -4.42 -3.21
CA PHE A 43 6.70 -5.33 -2.25
C PHE A 43 7.52 -6.40 -2.98
N GLU A 44 8.83 -6.43 -2.78
CA GLU A 44 9.77 -7.40 -3.39
C GLU A 44 9.62 -7.54 -4.93
N GLY A 45 9.40 -6.43 -5.64
CA GLY A 45 9.20 -6.44 -7.10
C GLY A 45 7.83 -6.96 -7.54
N ARG A 46 6.89 -7.14 -6.60
CA ARG A 46 5.50 -7.51 -6.84
C ARG A 46 4.57 -6.37 -6.42
N LEU A 47 3.33 -6.43 -6.89
CA LEU A 47 2.29 -5.50 -6.48
C LEU A 47 1.47 -6.11 -5.34
N LEU A 48 1.43 -5.42 -4.21
CA LEU A 48 0.63 -5.79 -3.06
C LEU A 48 -0.59 -4.87 -3.00
N ALA A 49 -1.77 -5.46 -2.95
CA ALA A 49 -3.04 -4.73 -3.03
C ALA A 49 -3.95 -5.12 -1.86
N GLY A 50 -4.44 -4.11 -1.16
CA GLY A 50 -5.50 -4.25 -0.16
C GLY A 50 -6.85 -4.11 -0.84
N ILE A 51 -7.63 -5.18 -0.86
CA ILE A 51 -8.98 -5.23 -1.43
C ILE A 51 -9.92 -5.64 -0.31
N ALA A 52 -10.74 -4.70 0.15
CA ALA A 52 -11.59 -4.88 1.33
C ALA A 52 -10.78 -5.41 2.53
N LYS A 53 -11.11 -6.59 3.05
CA LYS A 53 -10.40 -7.25 4.15
C LYS A 53 -9.19 -8.09 3.72
N THR A 54 -9.07 -8.36 2.42
CA THR A 54 -8.09 -9.29 1.86
C THR A 54 -6.85 -8.56 1.36
N LEU A 55 -5.69 -9.01 1.80
CA LEU A 55 -4.40 -8.63 1.26
C LEU A 55 -4.02 -9.59 0.12
N ARG A 56 -3.77 -9.06 -1.08
CA ARG A 56 -3.44 -9.86 -2.28
C ARG A 56 -2.08 -9.45 -2.84
N THR A 57 -1.30 -10.44 -3.25
CA THR A 57 -0.04 -10.21 -3.98
C THR A 57 -0.22 -10.60 -5.44
N TYR A 58 0.15 -9.68 -6.33
CA TYR A 58 0.05 -9.78 -7.76
C TYR A 58 1.42 -9.70 -8.41
N ASP A 59 1.64 -10.56 -9.41
CA ASP A 59 2.74 -10.42 -10.36
C ASP A 59 2.24 -9.81 -11.66
N LEU A 60 3.12 -9.05 -12.33
CA LEU A 60 2.88 -8.53 -13.67
C LEU A 60 2.81 -9.69 -14.68
N GLY A 61 1.64 -9.86 -15.30
CA GLY A 61 1.45 -10.74 -16.45
C GLY A 61 1.29 -9.95 -17.74
N MET A 62 1.37 -10.64 -18.88
CA MET A 62 1.24 -10.00 -20.20
C MET A 62 -0.18 -9.48 -20.47
N ARG A 63 -1.21 -10.15 -19.96
CA ARG A 63 -2.64 -9.83 -20.22
C ARG A 63 -3.42 -9.38 -18.99
N GLN A 64 -2.98 -9.79 -17.81
CA GLN A 64 -3.62 -9.50 -16.53
C GLN A 64 -2.62 -9.70 -15.40
N LEU A 65 -2.90 -9.09 -14.25
CA LEU A 65 -2.15 -9.36 -13.03
C LEU A 65 -2.40 -10.80 -12.56
N LEU A 66 -1.32 -11.50 -12.25
CA LEU A 66 -1.37 -12.89 -11.79
C LEU A 66 -1.45 -12.92 -10.27
N ARG A 67 -2.57 -13.39 -9.72
CA ARG A 67 -2.73 -13.57 -8.28
C ARG A 67 -1.81 -14.68 -7.77
N LYS A 68 -0.85 -14.32 -6.92
CA LYS A 68 0.11 -15.25 -6.30
C LYS A 68 -0.31 -15.71 -4.91
N ALA A 69 -0.70 -14.76 -4.08
CA ALA A 69 -1.06 -14.99 -2.69
C ALA A 69 -2.28 -14.16 -2.31
N GLN A 70 -3.05 -14.66 -1.35
CA GLN A 70 -4.14 -13.92 -0.72
C GLN A 70 -4.26 -14.33 0.74
N ALA A 71 -4.57 -13.38 1.61
CA ALA A 71 -4.87 -13.61 3.01
C ALA A 71 -5.86 -12.58 3.53
N ASP A 72 -6.82 -13.02 4.32
CA ASP A 72 -7.72 -12.12 5.06
C ASP A 72 -7.00 -11.70 6.34
N ILE A 73 -6.60 -10.43 6.38
CA ILE A 73 -5.79 -9.87 7.48
C ILE A 73 -6.64 -8.94 8.35
N SER A 74 -7.43 -8.11 7.69
CA SER A 74 -8.25 -7.10 8.35
C SER A 74 -9.63 -7.69 8.65
N PRO A 75 -10.27 -7.30 9.76
CA PRO A 75 -11.65 -7.68 10.05
C PRO A 75 -12.68 -6.92 9.20
N GLN A 76 -12.37 -5.70 8.72
CA GLN A 76 -13.33 -4.86 8.02
C GLN A 76 -12.83 -4.39 6.66
N HIS A 77 -11.89 -3.46 6.61
CA HIS A 77 -11.45 -2.85 5.36
C HIS A 77 -10.06 -2.21 5.47
N ILE A 78 -9.14 -2.66 4.63
CA ILE A 78 -7.79 -2.16 4.50
C ILE A 78 -7.83 -0.79 3.81
N VAL A 79 -7.18 0.20 4.43
CA VAL A 79 -7.10 1.59 3.94
C VAL A 79 -5.66 1.98 3.63
N SER A 80 -4.69 1.49 4.37
CA SER A 80 -3.28 1.82 4.17
C SER A 80 -2.39 0.57 4.25
N LEU A 81 -1.30 0.59 3.47
CA LEU A 81 -0.30 -0.47 3.44
C LEU A 81 1.08 0.16 3.45
N GLN A 82 1.97 -0.40 4.28
CA GLN A 82 3.37 0.00 4.35
C GLN A 82 4.25 -1.24 4.53
N SER A 83 5.46 -1.23 3.98
CA SER A 83 6.42 -2.32 4.10
C SER A 83 7.67 -1.91 4.89
N GLN A 84 8.07 -2.78 5.80
CA GLN A 84 9.28 -2.70 6.60
C GLN A 84 10.06 -4.00 6.44
N GLY A 85 10.88 -4.08 5.40
CA GLY A 85 11.57 -5.32 5.03
C GLY A 85 10.55 -6.41 4.69
N PHE A 86 10.56 -7.52 5.45
CA PHE A 86 9.61 -8.63 5.30
C PHE A 86 8.31 -8.46 6.13
N GLN A 87 8.20 -7.36 6.87
CA GLN A 87 7.01 -7.01 7.64
C GLN A 87 6.15 -6.04 6.83
N ILE A 88 4.84 -6.24 6.86
CA ILE A 88 3.86 -5.41 6.18
C ILE A 88 2.92 -4.89 7.25
N VAL A 89 2.84 -3.57 7.39
CA VAL A 89 1.89 -2.91 8.27
C VAL A 89 0.62 -2.64 7.46
N VAL A 90 -0.50 -3.17 7.95
CA VAL A 90 -1.82 -3.06 7.34
C VAL A 90 -2.69 -2.19 8.22
N GLY A 91 -3.15 -1.05 7.70
CA GLY A 91 -4.09 -0.18 8.39
C GLY A 91 -5.54 -0.53 8.02
N ASP A 92 -6.35 -0.81 9.03
CA ASP A 92 -7.79 -0.98 8.93
C ASP A 92 -8.54 0.32 9.23
N VAL A 93 -9.73 0.49 8.66
CA VAL A 93 -10.57 1.67 8.88
C VAL A 93 -11.16 1.78 10.29
N GLN A 94 -11.40 0.67 11.00
CA GLN A 94 -11.99 0.64 12.35
C GLN A 94 -11.21 -0.15 13.41
N HIS A 95 -10.13 -0.84 13.04
CA HIS A 95 -9.43 -1.72 13.97
C HIS A 95 -7.96 -1.34 14.17
N GLY A 96 -7.55 -0.16 13.68
CA GLY A 96 -6.18 0.33 13.79
C GLY A 96 -5.22 -0.39 12.84
N MET A 97 -3.96 -0.55 13.26
CA MET A 97 -2.92 -1.20 12.46
C MET A 97 -2.67 -2.64 12.89
N THR A 98 -2.46 -3.53 11.92
CA THR A 98 -2.06 -4.92 12.13
C THR A 98 -0.76 -5.18 11.37
N MET A 99 0.23 -5.74 12.03
CA MET A 99 1.48 -6.12 11.39
C MET A 99 1.37 -7.55 10.85
N VAL A 100 1.88 -7.79 9.64
CA VAL A 100 1.87 -9.08 8.96
C VAL A 100 3.29 -9.42 8.55
N VAL A 101 3.75 -10.63 8.86
CA VAL A 101 5.05 -11.11 8.36
C VAL A 101 4.82 -11.89 7.09
N TYR A 102 5.56 -11.53 6.04
CA TYR A 102 5.59 -12.26 4.79
C TYR A 102 6.72 -13.29 4.80
N ASN A 103 6.39 -14.55 4.48
CA ASN A 103 7.39 -15.60 4.28
C ASN A 103 7.58 -15.89 2.77
N PRO A 104 8.74 -15.52 2.19
CA PRO A 104 9.00 -15.63 0.75
C PRO A 104 9.05 -17.07 0.23
N VAL A 105 9.40 -18.04 1.09
CA VAL A 105 9.50 -19.46 0.71
C VAL A 105 8.11 -20.05 0.50
N SER A 106 7.18 -19.72 1.39
CA SER A 106 5.84 -20.33 1.37
C SER A 106 4.86 -19.66 0.40
N ASN A 107 5.07 -18.36 0.07
CA ASN A 107 4.14 -17.50 -0.68
C ASN A 107 2.67 -17.60 -0.22
N LYS A 108 2.41 -18.13 0.99
CA LYS A 108 1.08 -18.46 1.52
C LYS A 108 0.86 -17.97 2.93
N ARG A 109 1.93 -17.78 3.71
CA ARG A 109 1.84 -17.32 5.10
C ARG A 109 2.03 -15.82 5.17
N MET A 110 0.93 -15.10 5.01
CA MET A 110 0.73 -13.75 5.52
C MET A 110 -0.02 -13.93 6.84
N ALA A 111 0.72 -14.10 7.94
CA ALA A 111 0.11 -14.29 9.25
C ALA A 111 0.12 -12.95 10.01
N PRO A 112 -1.02 -12.50 10.56
CA PRO A 112 -1.05 -11.31 11.41
C PRO A 112 -0.29 -11.59 12.71
N LEU A 113 0.68 -10.72 13.01
CA LEU A 113 1.27 -10.58 14.33
C LEU A 113 0.34 -9.66 15.14
N THR A 114 -0.54 -10.26 15.93
CA THR A 114 -1.44 -9.52 16.82
C THR A 114 -0.63 -8.86 17.94
N GLY A 115 -0.73 -7.54 18.13
CA GLY A 115 -0.02 -6.90 19.26
C GLY A 115 -0.22 -5.40 19.54
N PHE A 116 -0.51 -4.54 18.57
CA PHE A 116 -0.61 -3.09 18.83
C PHE A 116 -1.72 -2.44 18.00
N ASN A 117 -2.94 -2.41 18.55
CA ASN A 117 -4.06 -1.68 17.94
C ASN A 117 -4.00 -0.22 18.38
N GLU A 118 -3.18 0.58 17.71
CA GLU A 118 -3.19 2.03 17.81
C GLU A 118 -3.65 2.67 16.50
N TRP A 119 -4.45 3.73 16.62
CA TRP A 119 -5.06 4.42 15.50
C TRP A 119 -4.11 5.50 15.00
N HIS A 120 -3.42 5.24 13.89
CA HIS A 120 -2.60 6.25 13.23
C HIS A 120 -3.18 6.60 11.86
N THR A 121 -3.42 7.89 11.61
CA THR A 121 -4.05 8.42 10.39
C THR A 121 -3.15 8.32 9.16
N CYS A 122 -1.83 8.35 9.35
CA CYS A 122 -0.84 8.22 8.30
C CYS A 122 0.47 7.68 8.90
N LEU A 123 0.98 6.57 8.37
CA LEU A 123 2.31 6.06 8.69
C LEU A 123 3.23 6.46 7.53
N SER A 124 4.01 7.52 7.72
CA SER A 124 5.18 7.77 6.88
C SER A 124 6.37 7.06 7.50
N ARG A 125 7.17 6.41 6.66
CA ARG A 125 8.40 5.78 7.10
C ARG A 125 9.45 6.88 7.32
N TYR A 126 9.75 7.21 8.56
CA TYR A 126 10.93 7.99 8.93
C TYR A 126 12.13 7.04 8.91
N THR A 127 12.85 6.95 7.79
CA THR A 127 14.18 6.32 7.78
C THR A 127 15.19 7.36 8.22
N ASP A 128 15.45 7.41 9.51
CA ASP A 128 16.62 8.09 10.04
C ASP A 128 17.59 7.03 10.54
N ASN A 129 18.50 6.66 9.64
CA ASN A 129 19.71 5.92 9.99
C ASN A 129 20.87 6.90 10.18
N HIS A 130 20.62 8.08 10.73
CA HIS A 130 21.70 9.01 11.05
C HIS A 130 21.45 9.92 12.26
N LEU A 131 20.80 9.47 13.35
CA LEU A 131 20.80 10.22 14.62
C LEU A 131 20.91 9.31 15.85
N GLN A 132 22.09 8.71 16.05
CA GLN A 132 22.76 8.88 17.33
C GLN A 132 23.64 10.11 17.15
N ASP A 133 23.04 11.30 17.29
CA ASP A 133 23.68 12.52 17.78
C ASP A 133 22.70 13.70 17.65
N GLU A 134 22.23 14.16 18.80
CA GLU A 134 21.69 15.51 19.09
C GLU A 134 20.26 15.83 18.58
N LEU A 135 19.25 15.87 19.46
CA LEU A 135 18.96 17.01 20.34
C LEU A 135 19.06 18.39 19.67
N SER A 136 18.51 18.55 18.47
CA SER A 136 18.11 19.87 17.96
C SER A 136 17.03 19.70 16.90
N CYS A 137 16.30 20.76 16.56
CA CYS A 137 15.12 20.74 15.68
C CYS A 137 13.81 20.29 16.35
N TRP A 138 13.62 20.66 17.61
CA TRP A 138 12.43 21.45 17.89
C TRP A 138 12.66 22.77 17.17
N TRP A 139 11.94 23.03 16.08
CA TRP A 139 11.67 24.31 15.39
C TRP A 139 11.55 24.08 13.88
N ALA A 140 10.59 24.80 13.28
CA ALA A 140 10.12 24.77 11.89
C ALA A 140 9.23 23.56 11.54
N GLY A 141 7.91 23.67 11.34
CA GLY A 141 7.09 24.84 11.03
C GLY A 141 7.09 25.16 9.55
N CYS A 142 5.99 24.81 8.86
CA CYS A 142 5.54 25.32 7.56
C CYS A 142 6.35 24.99 6.28
N PHE A 143 5.63 25.12 5.15
CA PHE A 143 5.99 24.95 3.72
C PHE A 143 5.81 23.53 3.17
N ALA A 144 4.67 23.18 2.55
CA ALA A 144 4.00 23.74 1.37
C ALA A 144 4.82 23.62 0.07
N MET A 145 4.15 23.04 -0.92
CA MET A 145 4.50 22.91 -2.34
C MET A 145 5.12 24.17 -2.94
N GLU A 146 6.19 24.02 -3.72
CA GLU A 146 6.54 24.86 -4.90
C GLU A 146 7.63 24.09 -5.69
N TRP A 147 7.37 23.48 -6.84
CA TRP A 147 7.40 24.05 -8.21
C TRP A 147 8.70 24.81 -8.56
N ILE A 148 9.73 24.12 -9.07
CA ILE A 148 10.80 24.62 -9.98
C ILE A 148 11.35 23.35 -10.69
N ALA A 149 11.22 23.05 -11.99
CA ALA A 149 11.18 23.79 -13.27
C ALA A 149 12.49 24.52 -13.64
N GLU A 150 13.28 23.85 -14.48
CA GLU A 150 14.19 24.37 -15.52
C GLU A 150 15.61 24.90 -15.19
N ASP A 151 16.55 24.31 -15.94
CA ASP A 151 17.75 24.84 -16.62
C ASP A 151 18.69 25.86 -15.95
N HIS A 152 19.93 25.44 -15.68
CA HIS A 152 21.11 25.67 -16.54
C HIS A 152 22.38 25.01 -15.99
#